data_AF-A0A7R9H231-F1
#
_entry.id   AF-A0A7R9H231-F1
#
_cell.length_a   1.000
_cell.length_b   1.000
_cell.length_c   1.000
_cell.angle_alpha   90.00
_cell.angle_beta   90.00
_cell.angle_gamma   90.00
#
_symmetry.space_group_name_H-M   'P 1'
#
loop_
_entity.id
_entity.type
_entity.pdbx_description
1 polymer ?
#
loop_
_entity_poly.entity_id
_entity_poly.type
_entity_poly.pdbx_seq_one_letter_code
_entity_poly.pdbx_strand_id
1 'polypeptide(L)'
;MKKYDLKGRIDAEDDIQLDLSKDACECARQILSNICKKQGLTEGKKFGYLNAFVNLRVALVHDSAQVRAAALRALRYLMKEERDVRTLNRLQYPFLIARSLDVNLRNDMERIQALRLIRRLLVLSPADFPPALTRSLVALANGGAEEKDRMLRACLGVLTEICELSDSRVLFIKT
;
A
#
# COMPACT_ATOMS: atom_id res chain seq x y z
N MET A 1 59.62 9.33 6.59
CA MET A 1 58.79 8.88 5.45
C MET A 1 57.73 7.92 5.98
N LYS A 2 56.47 8.34 6.00
CA LYS A 2 55.35 7.56 6.57
C LYS A 2 54.86 6.53 5.53
N LYS A 3 54.78 5.26 5.96
CA LYS A 3 54.08 4.17 5.25
C LYS A 3 52.58 4.53 5.21
N TYR A 4 52.00 4.57 4.02
CA TYR A 4 50.55 4.55 3.85
C TYR A 4 50.13 3.12 3.52
N ASP A 5 49.59 2.45 4.54
CA ASP A 5 48.87 1.19 4.47
C ASP A 5 47.50 1.47 3.81
N LEU A 6 47.33 1.04 2.56
CA LEU A 6 46.09 1.21 1.77
C LEU A 6 45.07 0.12 2.10
N LYS A 7 44.87 -0.15 3.39
CA LYS A 7 43.82 -1.04 3.90
C LYS A 7 42.60 -0.22 4.31
N GLY A 8 41.95 0.39 3.33
CA GLY A 8 40.70 1.16 3.48
C GLY A 8 39.54 0.42 2.84
N ARG A 9 38.97 -0.52 3.60
CA ARG A 9 37.60 -1.07 3.53
C ARG A 9 36.85 -0.82 2.22
N ILE A 10 36.86 -1.83 1.37
CA ILE A 10 35.75 -2.13 0.46
C ILE A 10 34.57 -2.40 1.39
N ASP A 11 33.75 -1.38 1.65
CA ASP A 11 32.51 -1.54 2.40
C ASP A 11 31.62 -2.46 1.57
N ALA A 12 31.45 -3.67 2.10
CA ALA A 12 30.67 -4.75 1.52
C ALA A 12 29.32 -4.19 1.06
N GLU A 13 29.03 -4.36 -0.22
CA GLU A 13 27.73 -4.06 -0.81
C GLU A 13 26.66 -4.77 0.03
N ASP A 14 25.84 -3.99 0.74
CA ASP A 14 24.55 -4.42 1.32
C ASP A 14 23.56 -4.67 0.15
N ASP A 15 23.98 -5.48 -0.81
CA ASP A 15 23.16 -5.94 -1.90
C ASP A 15 22.16 -6.93 -1.30
N ILE A 16 20.94 -6.45 -1.07
CA ILE A 16 19.82 -7.33 -0.77
C ILE A 16 19.57 -8.12 -2.06
N GLN A 17 20.26 -9.25 -2.21
CA GLN A 17 19.99 -10.23 -3.24
C GLN A 17 18.56 -10.74 -3.03
N LEU A 18 17.63 -10.19 -3.81
CA LEU A 18 16.30 -10.74 -3.94
C LEU A 18 16.41 -12.01 -4.76
N ASP A 19 16.48 -13.12 -4.04
CA ASP A 19 16.42 -14.45 -4.62
C ASP A 19 15.00 -14.70 -5.18
N LEU A 20 14.85 -14.52 -6.50
CA LEU A 20 13.62 -14.77 -7.25
C LEU A 20 13.29 -16.26 -7.37
N SER A 21 14.14 -17.17 -6.86
CA SER A 21 13.88 -18.61 -6.80
C SER A 21 13.09 -19.03 -5.56
N LYS A 22 12.91 -18.12 -4.59
CA LYS A 22 12.15 -18.38 -3.36
C LYS A 22 10.67 -18.14 -3.54
N ASP A 23 9.89 -18.91 -2.81
CA ASP A 23 8.44 -18.79 -2.71
C ASP A 23 8.06 -17.33 -2.41
N ALA A 24 7.16 -16.74 -3.21
CA ALA A 24 6.78 -15.33 -3.13
C ALA A 24 6.34 -14.90 -1.72
N CYS A 25 5.83 -15.86 -0.94
CA CYS A 25 5.41 -15.68 0.44
C CYS A 25 6.59 -15.42 1.40
N GLU A 26 7.76 -16.02 1.15
CA GLU A 26 8.96 -15.86 1.96
C GLU A 26 9.69 -14.55 1.64
N CYS A 27 9.78 -14.18 0.35
CA CYS A 27 10.28 -12.88 -0.09
C CYS A 27 9.44 -11.74 0.50
N ALA A 28 8.11 -11.86 0.44
CA ALA A 28 7.23 -10.90 1.08
C ALA A 28 7.52 -10.82 2.59
N ARG A 29 7.63 -11.95 3.29
CA ARG A 29 7.90 -11.96 4.74
C ARG A 29 9.21 -11.25 5.11
N GLN A 30 10.29 -11.48 4.37
CA GLN A 30 11.60 -10.87 4.63
C GLN A 30 11.59 -9.37 4.35
N ILE A 31 10.99 -8.95 3.23
CA ILE A 31 10.83 -7.54 2.88
C ILE A 31 10.03 -6.81 3.97
N LEU A 32 8.91 -7.40 4.43
CA LEU A 32 8.06 -6.81 5.46
C LEU A 32 8.73 -6.76 6.83
N SER A 33 9.51 -7.76 7.19
CA SER A 33 10.29 -7.79 8.44
C SER A 33 11.33 -6.68 8.46
N ASN A 34 12.00 -6.44 7.32
CA ASN A 34 13.06 -5.44 7.21
C ASN A 34 12.52 -4.01 7.18
N ILE A 35 11.39 -3.78 6.51
CA ILE A 35 10.71 -2.47 6.45
C ILE A 35 10.16 -2.03 7.81
N CYS A 36 9.70 -2.97 8.63
CA CYS A 36 9.16 -2.66 9.97
C CYS A 36 10.21 -2.12 10.97
N LYS A 37 11.52 -2.13 10.64
CA LYS A 37 12.64 -1.88 11.58
C LYS A 37 13.33 -0.49 11.53
N LYS A 38 12.60 0.61 11.25
CA LYS A 38 12.94 2.05 11.55
C LYS A 38 13.80 2.90 10.57
N GLN A 39 13.59 4.22 10.77
CA GLN A 39 14.06 5.46 10.12
C GLN A 39 15.58 5.70 10.10
N GLY A 40 16.03 6.55 9.16
CA GLY A 40 17.43 6.98 8.94
C GLY A 40 18.03 6.36 7.67
N LEU A 41 17.53 6.74 6.49
CA LEU A 41 17.75 6.00 5.25
C LEU A 41 18.91 6.55 4.42
N THR A 42 19.96 5.74 4.27
CA THR A 42 21.04 5.91 3.29
C THR A 42 20.52 5.65 1.86
N GLU A 43 21.25 6.07 0.82
CA GLU A 43 20.84 5.87 -0.59
C GLU A 43 20.57 4.40 -0.94
N GLY A 44 21.36 3.46 -0.43
CA GLY A 44 21.12 2.02 -0.60
C GLY A 44 19.81 1.54 0.03
N LYS A 45 19.43 2.09 1.19
CA LYS A 45 18.13 1.81 1.77
C LYS A 45 17.00 2.37 0.90
N LYS A 46 17.13 3.56 0.31
CA LYS A 46 16.12 4.11 -0.63
C LYS A 46 15.90 3.17 -1.81
N PHE A 47 16.96 2.58 -2.36
CA PHE A 47 16.86 1.56 -3.39
C PHE A 47 16.12 0.31 -2.89
N GLY A 48 16.43 -0.15 -1.67
CA GLY A 48 15.69 -1.23 -1.00
C GLY A 48 14.20 -0.94 -0.79
N TYR A 49 13.84 0.30 -0.44
CA TYR A 49 12.43 0.71 -0.35
C TYR A 49 11.75 0.70 -1.72
N LEU A 50 12.38 1.25 -2.75
CA LEU A 50 11.83 1.24 -4.12
C LEU A 50 11.59 -0.20 -4.61
N ASN A 51 12.58 -1.07 -4.39
CA ASN A 51 12.49 -2.49 -4.72
C ASN A 51 11.37 -3.18 -3.93
N ALA A 52 11.24 -2.90 -2.64
CA ALA A 52 10.13 -3.40 -1.83
C ALA A 52 8.76 -2.94 -2.34
N PHE A 53 8.62 -1.67 -2.75
CA PHE A 53 7.41 -1.18 -3.38
C PHE A 53 7.11 -1.99 -4.66
N VAL A 54 8.05 -2.11 -5.58
CA VAL A 54 7.85 -2.89 -6.82
C VAL A 54 7.38 -4.32 -6.51
N ASN A 55 8.00 -5.00 -5.56
CA ASN A 55 7.59 -6.34 -5.13
C ASN A 55 6.18 -6.38 -4.53
N LEU A 56 5.77 -5.33 -3.79
CA LEU A 56 4.40 -5.23 -3.27
C LEU A 56 3.35 -5.12 -4.39
N ARG A 57 3.69 -4.58 -5.57
CA ARG A 57 2.75 -4.58 -6.71
C ARG A 57 2.48 -5.99 -7.19
N VAL A 58 3.52 -6.81 -7.29
CA VAL A 58 3.41 -8.23 -7.67
C VAL A 58 2.60 -8.98 -6.61
N ALA A 59 2.86 -8.74 -5.33
CA ALA A 59 2.11 -9.38 -4.24
C ALA A 59 0.61 -9.00 -4.21
N LEU A 60 0.25 -7.79 -4.65
CA LEU A 60 -1.15 -7.36 -4.76
C LEU A 60 -1.93 -8.00 -5.91
N VAL A 61 -1.25 -8.59 -6.90
CA VAL A 61 -1.90 -9.30 -8.01
C VAL A 61 -1.78 -10.82 -7.91
N HIS A 62 -1.16 -11.32 -6.84
CA HIS A 62 -0.99 -12.74 -6.58
C HIS A 62 -2.33 -13.46 -6.38
N ASP A 63 -2.45 -14.73 -6.77
CA ASP A 63 -3.71 -15.49 -6.73
C ASP A 63 -4.23 -15.72 -5.30
N SER A 64 -3.32 -15.95 -4.35
CA SER A 64 -3.66 -16.07 -2.94
C SER A 64 -4.08 -14.73 -2.33
N ALA A 65 -5.34 -14.65 -1.92
CA ALA A 65 -5.90 -13.51 -1.19
C ALA A 65 -5.18 -13.23 0.15
N GLN A 66 -4.56 -14.25 0.76
CA GLN A 66 -3.77 -14.06 1.98
C GLN A 66 -2.50 -13.24 1.71
N VAL A 67 -1.85 -13.49 0.57
CA VAL A 67 -0.68 -12.73 0.11
C VAL A 67 -1.08 -11.29 -0.20
N ARG A 68 -2.19 -11.09 -0.93
CA ARG A 68 -2.73 -9.75 -1.21
C ARG A 68 -3.08 -8.99 0.08
N ALA A 69 -3.75 -9.64 1.03
CA ALA A 69 -4.06 -9.06 2.34
C ALA A 69 -2.79 -8.66 3.12
N ALA A 70 -1.74 -9.48 3.10
CA ALA A 70 -0.46 -9.16 3.73
C ALA A 70 0.21 -7.96 3.05
N ALA A 71 0.17 -7.88 1.71
CA ALA A 71 0.70 -6.74 0.95
C ALA A 71 -0.05 -5.43 1.24
N LEU A 72 -1.39 -5.46 1.33
CA LEU A 72 -2.19 -4.31 1.74
C LEU A 72 -1.85 -3.85 3.17
N ARG A 73 -1.68 -4.81 4.09
CA ARG A 73 -1.28 -4.52 5.47
C ARG A 73 0.10 -3.88 5.54
N ALA A 74 1.04 -4.37 4.74
CA ALA A 74 2.38 -3.83 4.62
C ALA A 74 2.40 -2.39 4.08
N LEU A 75 1.69 -2.13 2.99
CA LEU A 75 1.54 -0.79 2.43
C LEU A 75 1.01 0.17 3.49
N ARG A 76 0.03 -0.25 4.29
CA ARG A 76 -0.49 0.57 5.38
C ARG A 76 0.57 0.92 6.44
N TYR A 77 1.51 0.01 6.74
CA TYR A 77 2.61 0.31 7.64
C TYR A 77 3.67 1.21 7.03
N LEU A 78 3.85 1.16 5.71
CA LEU A 78 4.74 2.06 4.96
C LEU A 78 4.22 3.51 4.92
N MET A 79 2.89 3.71 4.95
CA MET A 79 2.31 5.06 4.92
C MET A 79 2.46 5.76 6.28
N LYS A 80 3.42 6.68 6.38
CA LYS A 80 3.71 7.48 7.58
C LYS A 80 3.40 8.95 7.41
N GLU A 81 3.60 9.48 6.22
CA GLU A 81 3.53 10.91 5.91
C GLU A 81 2.77 11.17 4.59
N GLU A 82 2.36 12.42 4.36
CA GLU A 82 1.69 12.84 3.12
C GLU A 82 2.49 12.52 1.84
N ARG A 83 3.84 12.62 1.91
CA ARG A 83 4.72 12.29 0.78
C ARG A 83 4.61 10.82 0.36
N ASP A 84 4.29 9.93 1.28
CA ASP A 84 4.14 8.50 0.99
C ASP A 84 2.87 8.27 0.18
N VAL A 85 1.78 8.97 0.52
CA VAL A 85 0.51 8.95 -0.23
C VAL A 85 0.71 9.46 -1.65
N ARG A 86 1.44 10.58 -1.82
CA ARG A 86 1.78 11.11 -3.16
C ARG A 86 2.60 10.13 -3.99
N THR A 87 3.56 9.44 -3.36
CA THR A 87 4.38 8.41 -4.02
C THR A 87 3.52 7.21 -4.42
N LEU A 88 2.66 6.74 -3.52
CA LEU A 88 1.71 5.65 -3.75
C LEU A 88 0.78 5.96 -4.94
N ASN A 89 0.29 7.20 -5.03
CA ASN A 89 -0.52 7.68 -6.15
C ASN A 89 0.27 7.71 -7.47
N ARG A 90 1.50 8.25 -7.47
CA ARG A 90 2.38 8.27 -8.67
C ARG A 90 2.66 6.86 -9.18
N LEU A 91 2.81 5.89 -8.28
CA LEU A 91 3.04 4.48 -8.60
C LEU A 91 1.76 3.69 -8.94
N GLN A 92 0.60 4.36 -8.98
CA GLN A 92 -0.68 3.80 -9.44
C GLN A 92 -1.22 2.64 -8.57
N TYR A 93 -0.82 2.56 -7.30
CA TYR A 93 -1.40 1.61 -6.34
C TYR A 93 -2.90 1.78 -6.08
N PRO A 94 -3.52 2.98 -6.18
CA PRO A 94 -4.96 3.09 -5.94
C PRO A 94 -5.79 2.14 -6.79
N PHE A 95 -5.37 1.84 -8.02
CA PHE A 95 -6.05 0.86 -8.88
C PHE A 95 -5.89 -0.58 -8.39
N LEU A 96 -4.72 -0.94 -7.85
CA LEU A 96 -4.49 -2.26 -7.26
C LEU A 96 -5.27 -2.43 -5.95
N ILE A 97 -5.34 -1.37 -5.15
CA ILE A 97 -6.13 -1.35 -3.90
C ILE A 97 -7.62 -1.49 -4.22
N ALA A 98 -8.13 -0.74 -5.22
CA ALA A 98 -9.51 -0.87 -5.69
C ALA A 98 -9.81 -2.30 -6.17
N ARG A 99 -8.93 -2.88 -7.01
CA ARG A 99 -9.06 -4.27 -7.46
C ARG A 99 -9.17 -5.25 -6.29
N SER A 100 -8.40 -5.06 -5.21
CA SER A 100 -8.47 -5.92 -4.01
C SER A 100 -9.80 -5.83 -3.26
N LEU A 101 -10.61 -4.79 -3.48
CA LEU A 101 -11.96 -4.71 -2.95
C LEU A 101 -12.96 -5.53 -3.78
N ASP A 102 -12.73 -5.64 -5.09
CA ASP A 102 -13.67 -6.18 -6.08
C ASP A 102 -13.37 -7.63 -6.49
N VAL A 103 -12.09 -8.04 -6.47
CA VAL A 103 -11.62 -9.31 -7.05
C VAL A 103 -12.25 -10.56 -6.42
N ASN A 104 -12.58 -10.50 -5.13
CA ASN A 104 -13.22 -11.61 -4.43
C ASN A 104 -14.07 -11.09 -3.26
N LEU A 105 -15.34 -10.81 -3.54
CA LEU A 105 -16.30 -10.27 -2.57
C LEU A 105 -16.52 -11.19 -1.36
N ARG A 106 -16.24 -12.50 -1.48
CA ARG A 106 -16.35 -13.48 -0.39
C ARG A 106 -15.17 -13.43 0.59
N ASN A 107 -14.06 -12.78 0.21
CA ASN A 107 -12.88 -12.72 1.05
C ASN A 107 -12.83 -11.42 1.87
N ASP A 108 -13.52 -11.43 3.00
CA ASP A 108 -13.59 -10.27 3.89
C ASP A 108 -12.21 -9.87 4.43
N MET A 109 -11.27 -10.81 4.59
CA MET A 109 -9.95 -10.51 5.18
C MET A 109 -9.11 -9.59 4.30
N GLU A 110 -9.06 -9.85 2.99
CA GLU A 110 -8.35 -8.99 2.03
C GLU A 110 -9.01 -7.62 1.95
N ARG A 111 -10.32 -7.60 1.73
CA ARG A 111 -11.12 -6.37 1.58
C ARG A 111 -11.01 -5.50 2.83
N ILE A 112 -10.99 -6.08 4.03
CA ILE A 112 -10.80 -5.35 5.29
C ILE A 112 -9.41 -4.70 5.36
N GLN A 113 -8.35 -5.36 4.88
CA GLN A 113 -7.03 -4.72 4.82
C GLN A 113 -7.01 -3.57 3.81
N ALA A 114 -7.70 -3.71 2.68
CA ALA A 114 -7.84 -2.63 1.69
C ALA A 114 -8.57 -1.43 2.29
N LEU A 115 -9.74 -1.62 2.93
CA LEU A 115 -10.46 -0.54 3.61
C LEU A 115 -9.63 0.15 4.70
N ARG A 116 -8.87 -0.63 5.48
CA ARG A 116 -7.97 -0.08 6.50
C ARG A 116 -6.82 0.73 5.90
N LEU A 117 -6.30 0.34 4.75
CA LEU A 117 -5.32 1.11 4.00
C LEU A 117 -5.95 2.39 3.46
N ILE A 118 -7.14 2.31 2.85
CA ILE A 118 -7.88 3.47 2.33
C ILE A 118 -8.09 4.53 3.41
N ARG A 119 -8.62 4.14 4.59
CA ARG A 119 -8.79 5.05 5.73
C ARG A 119 -7.46 5.67 6.16
N ARG A 120 -6.36 4.90 6.15
CA ARG A 120 -5.03 5.42 6.46
C ARG A 120 -4.55 6.47 5.46
N LEU A 121 -4.82 6.28 4.17
CA LEU A 121 -4.49 7.27 3.13
C LEU A 121 -5.28 8.56 3.35
N LEU A 122 -6.58 8.45 3.62
CA LEU A 122 -7.47 9.58 3.87
C LEU A 122 -7.01 10.42 5.07
N VAL A 123 -6.70 9.76 6.20
CA VAL A 123 -6.23 10.46 7.41
C VAL A 123 -4.87 11.12 7.19
N LEU A 124 -4.00 10.54 6.36
CA LEU A 124 -2.67 11.08 6.11
C LEU A 124 -2.66 12.27 5.16
N SER A 125 -3.39 12.19 4.05
CA SER A 125 -3.52 13.29 3.09
C SER A 125 -4.90 13.27 2.46
N PRO A 126 -5.88 14.00 3.05
CA PRO A 126 -7.19 14.19 2.42
C PRO A 126 -7.07 14.91 1.07
N ALA A 127 -6.14 15.86 0.95
CA ALA A 127 -5.92 16.65 -0.26
C ALA A 127 -5.40 15.81 -1.44
N ASP A 128 -4.54 14.80 -1.16
CA ASP A 128 -4.05 13.86 -2.17
C ASP A 128 -4.85 12.55 -2.22
N PHE A 129 -6.04 12.51 -1.61
CA PHE A 129 -6.81 11.26 -1.56
C PHE A 129 -7.21 10.82 -2.98
N PRO A 130 -6.90 9.59 -3.40
CA PRO A 130 -7.10 9.17 -4.78
C PRO A 130 -8.59 8.98 -5.12
N PRO A 131 -9.14 9.73 -6.10
CA PRO A 131 -10.57 9.65 -6.44
C PRO A 131 -11.02 8.28 -6.96
N ALA A 132 -10.08 7.46 -7.45
CA ALA A 132 -10.35 6.09 -7.86
C ALA A 132 -10.88 5.22 -6.70
N LEU A 133 -10.40 5.44 -5.48
CA LEU A 133 -10.86 4.70 -4.30
C LEU A 133 -12.27 5.15 -3.89
N THR A 134 -12.58 6.46 -3.96
CA THR A 134 -13.94 6.95 -3.74
C THR A 134 -14.92 6.33 -4.73
N ARG A 135 -14.59 6.32 -6.03
CA ARG A 135 -15.45 5.73 -7.06
C ARG A 135 -15.68 4.24 -6.86
N SER A 136 -14.63 3.49 -6.53
CA SER A 136 -14.75 2.06 -6.21
C SER A 136 -15.63 1.82 -4.99
N LEU A 137 -15.48 2.62 -3.92
CA LEU A 137 -16.33 2.52 -2.73
C LEU A 137 -17.81 2.85 -3.02
N VAL A 138 -18.07 3.88 -3.83
CA VAL A 138 -19.45 4.23 -4.25
C VAL A 138 -20.06 3.10 -5.08
N ALA A 139 -19.30 2.51 -6.02
CA ALA A 139 -19.77 1.39 -6.81
C ALA A 139 -20.14 0.18 -5.93
N LEU A 140 -19.28 -0.17 -4.96
CA LEU A 140 -19.53 -1.23 -3.99
C LEU A 140 -20.72 -0.94 -3.08
N ALA A 141 -20.88 0.31 -2.65
CA ALA A 141 -22.02 0.71 -1.82
C ALA A 141 -23.35 0.59 -2.58
N ASN A 142 -23.36 0.98 -3.86
CA ASN A 142 -24.55 0.88 -4.71
C ASN A 142 -24.92 -0.58 -5.00
N GLY A 143 -23.98 -1.42 -5.43
CA GLY A 143 -24.27 -2.84 -5.71
C GLY A 143 -24.51 -3.69 -4.45
N GLY A 144 -23.82 -3.36 -3.35
CA GLY A 144 -23.86 -4.15 -2.12
C GLY A 144 -25.20 -4.16 -1.38
N ALA A 145 -26.07 -3.16 -1.63
CA ALA A 145 -27.42 -3.12 -1.07
C ALA A 145 -28.31 -4.24 -1.63
N GLU A 146 -28.19 -4.53 -2.92
CA GLU A 146 -28.94 -5.59 -3.59
C GLU A 146 -28.34 -6.97 -3.29
N GLU A 147 -27.01 -7.06 -3.24
CA GLU A 147 -26.27 -8.32 -3.05
C GLU A 147 -26.12 -8.75 -1.58
N LYS A 148 -26.67 -7.99 -0.63
CA LYS A 148 -26.52 -8.20 0.83
C LYS A 148 -25.04 -8.32 1.27
N ASP A 149 -24.17 -7.50 0.70
CA ASP A 149 -22.74 -7.52 1.00
C ASP A 149 -22.50 -7.14 2.48
N ARG A 150 -21.80 -8.02 3.21
CA ARG A 150 -21.43 -7.81 4.62
C ARG A 150 -20.55 -6.58 4.83
N MET A 151 -19.85 -6.13 3.79
CA MET A 151 -18.94 -4.99 3.85
C MET A 151 -19.59 -3.66 3.50
N LEU A 152 -20.87 -3.65 3.12
CA LEU A 152 -21.61 -2.43 2.76
C LEU A 152 -21.50 -1.34 3.83
N ARG A 153 -21.78 -1.69 5.10
CA ARG A 153 -21.69 -0.74 6.22
C ARG A 153 -20.29 -0.19 6.41
N ALA A 154 -19.26 -1.02 6.21
CA ALA A 154 -17.88 -0.58 6.31
C ALA A 154 -17.51 0.40 5.18
N CYS A 155 -17.98 0.14 3.95
CA CYS A 155 -17.77 1.03 2.81
C CYS A 155 -18.47 2.38 3.01
N LEU A 156 -19.74 2.36 3.45
CA LEU A 156 -20.48 3.57 3.79
C LEU A 156 -19.78 4.39 4.88
N GLY A 157 -19.26 3.74 5.92
CA GLY A 157 -18.51 4.41 6.98
C GLY A 157 -17.21 5.07 6.50
N VAL A 158 -16.56 4.54 5.45
CA VAL A 158 -15.40 5.20 4.84
C VAL A 158 -15.85 6.36 3.94
N LEU A 159 -16.94 6.19 3.20
CA LEU A 159 -17.50 7.26 2.37
C LEU A 159 -17.94 8.47 3.21
N THR A 160 -18.52 8.25 4.39
CA THR A 160 -18.85 9.34 5.32
C THR A 160 -17.60 10.07 5.81
N GLU A 161 -16.53 9.35 6.17
CA GLU A 161 -15.25 9.97 6.54
C GLU A 161 -14.66 10.80 5.39
N ILE A 162 -14.77 10.30 4.15
CA ILE A 162 -14.33 11.03 2.96
C ILE A 162 -15.11 12.34 2.84
N CYS A 163 -16.44 12.32 3.00
CA CYS A 163 -17.28 13.52 2.92
C CYS A 163 -16.96 14.54 4.02
N GLU A 164 -16.56 14.09 5.20
CA GLU A 164 -16.21 14.98 6.33
C GLU A 164 -14.82 15.60 6.16
N LEU A 165 -13.83 14.82 5.73
CA LEU A 165 -12.44 15.26 5.62
C LEU A 165 -12.12 15.95 4.29
N SER A 166 -12.90 15.67 3.25
CA SER A 166 -12.85 16.40 1.99
C SER A 166 -13.74 17.63 2.16
N ASP A 167 -13.15 18.78 2.45
CA ASP A 167 -13.86 20.07 2.55
C ASP A 167 -14.94 20.18 1.46
N SER A 168 -16.15 20.58 1.85
CA SER A 168 -17.47 20.24 1.26
C SER A 168 -17.73 20.72 -0.18
N ARG A 169 -16.69 21.06 -0.94
CA ARG A 169 -16.74 21.70 -2.27
C ARG A 169 -16.26 20.80 -3.41
N VAL A 170 -15.60 19.67 -3.15
CA VAL A 170 -14.93 18.89 -4.21
C VAL A 170 -15.74 17.67 -4.69
N LEU A 171 -16.69 17.16 -3.90
CA LEU A 171 -17.37 15.88 -4.21
C LEU A 171 -18.66 16.01 -5.04
N PHE A 172 -19.23 17.21 -5.21
CA PHE A 172 -20.54 17.38 -5.87
C PHE A 172 -20.51 18.05 -7.25
N ILE A 173 -19.35 18.47 -7.77
CA ILE A 173 -19.29 19.20 -9.06
C ILE A 173 -18.14 18.67 -9.92
N LYS A 174 -18.28 17.45 -10.44
CA LYS A 174 -17.60 17.01 -11.67
C LYS A 174 -18.28 15.75 -12.23
N THR A 175 -19.57 15.90 -12.48
CA THR A 175 -20.35 15.16 -13.49
C THR A 175 -21.07 16.22 -14.30
#